data_AF-A0A2V8G8F1-F1
#
_entry.id   AF-A0A2V8G8F1-F1
#
_cell.length_a   1.000
_cell.length_b   1.000
_cell.length_c   1.000
_cell.angle_alpha   90.00
_cell.angle_beta   90.00
_cell.angle_gamma   90.00
#
_symmetry.space_group_name_H-M   'P 1'
#
loop_
_entity.id
_entity.type
_entity.pdbx_description
1 polymer ?
#
loop_
_entity_poly.entity_id
_entity_poly.type
_entity_poly.pdbx_seq_one_letter_code
_entity_poly.pdbx_strand_id
1 'polypeptide(L)'
;SYLYYQLMTPLPRCVVVDAEFGTCYGACRPTDSDETYYWRIGNALLPFYTQVPSGTLAVNRIVRALVPMDDEHTMVFTMIAPPAGGYEPKPSEIPGRGYGDIERRPDSTDWYGRSRLRADASNDYLLDRDAIRRGETYAGLPDLIAEDQAVTESMGPISDRSQEHLGTSDVMIIRTRQRLLKAVRALRDRGEVPPGVDDPTVYRQRSGAVILPRSVDWFEGTRELRKAFVTHPAATVSETVAG
;
A
#
# COMPACT_ATOMS: atom_id res chain seq x y z
N SER A 1 -10.34 17.67 -2.03
CA SER A 1 -9.50 16.77 -1.20
C SER A 1 -9.32 15.45 -1.92
N TYR A 2 -8.14 14.81 -1.94
CA TYR A 2 -7.92 13.49 -2.57
C TYR A 2 -8.93 12.42 -2.14
N LEU A 3 -9.48 12.57 -0.95
CA LEU A 3 -10.45 11.67 -0.34
C LEU A 3 -11.82 11.69 -1.05
N TYR A 4 -12.21 12.85 -1.61
CA TYR A 4 -13.44 13.00 -2.38
C TYR A 4 -13.45 12.07 -3.60
N TYR A 5 -12.37 12.08 -4.39
CA TYR A 5 -12.26 11.21 -5.56
C TYR A 5 -12.24 9.72 -5.19
N GLN A 6 -11.70 9.35 -4.02
CA GLN A 6 -11.71 7.97 -3.55
C GLN A 6 -13.13 7.47 -3.24
N LEU A 7 -13.99 8.32 -2.70
CA LEU A 7 -15.34 7.96 -2.28
C LEU A 7 -16.35 8.04 -3.42
N MET A 8 -16.19 9.00 -4.34
CA MET A 8 -17.19 9.27 -5.38
C MET A 8 -17.02 8.41 -6.63
N THR A 9 -15.83 7.87 -6.91
CA THR A 9 -15.60 6.96 -8.03
C THR A 9 -15.18 5.57 -7.53
N PRO A 10 -16.12 4.60 -7.50
CA PRO A 10 -15.89 3.31 -6.86
C PRO A 10 -14.92 2.40 -7.64
N LEU A 11 -14.84 2.53 -8.96
CA LEU A 11 -14.01 1.67 -9.81
C LEU A 11 -12.83 2.45 -10.41
N PRO A 12 -11.63 2.37 -9.82
CA PRO A 12 -10.45 2.91 -10.46
C PRO A 12 -10.04 2.04 -11.65
N ARG A 13 -9.48 2.67 -12.68
CA ARG A 13 -8.72 1.95 -13.71
C ARG A 13 -7.32 1.67 -13.18
N CYS A 14 -7.01 0.40 -12.96
CA CYS A 14 -5.70 -0.04 -12.50
C CYS A 14 -4.79 -0.36 -13.69
N VAL A 15 -3.57 0.16 -13.66
CA VAL A 15 -2.50 -0.17 -14.61
C VAL A 15 -1.24 -0.51 -13.83
N VAL A 16 -0.41 -1.39 -14.40
CA VAL A 16 0.78 -1.92 -13.73
C VAL A 16 1.94 -1.91 -14.72
N VAL A 17 3.10 -1.50 -14.22
CA VAL A 17 4.37 -1.57 -14.95
C VAL A 17 5.38 -2.38 -14.16
N ASP A 18 6.19 -3.12 -14.90
CA ASP A 18 7.39 -3.76 -14.42
C ASP A 18 8.48 -2.69 -14.25
N ALA A 19 8.97 -2.52 -13.03
CA ALA A 19 10.00 -1.53 -12.69
C ALA A 19 11.26 -2.22 -12.18
N GLU A 20 12.41 -1.55 -12.19
CA GLU A 20 13.69 -2.15 -11.78
C GLU A 20 13.62 -2.82 -10.39
N PHE A 21 13.01 -2.13 -9.43
CA PHE A 21 12.82 -2.56 -8.05
C PHE A 21 11.74 -3.64 -7.83
N GLY A 22 10.93 -3.96 -8.84
CA GLY A 22 9.74 -4.81 -8.67
C GLY A 22 8.59 -4.41 -9.59
N THR A 23 7.45 -4.06 -9.01
CA THR A 23 6.25 -3.68 -9.76
C THR A 23 5.68 -2.38 -9.21
N CYS A 24 5.23 -1.51 -10.11
CA CYS A 24 4.57 -0.24 -9.77
C CYS A 24 3.16 -0.26 -10.36
N TYR A 25 2.18 0.16 -9.57
CA TYR A 25 0.80 0.30 -10.06
C TYR A 25 0.33 1.73 -9.95
N GLY A 26 -0.50 2.13 -10.92
CA GLY A 26 -1.26 3.36 -10.92
C GLY A 26 -2.75 3.03 -10.88
N ALA A 27 -3.46 3.56 -9.89
CA ALA A 27 -4.92 3.53 -9.86
C ALA A 27 -5.47 4.92 -10.22
N CYS A 28 -6.12 5.00 -11.38
CA CYS A 28 -6.61 6.22 -12.00
C CYS A 28 -8.10 6.44 -11.75
N ARG A 29 -8.50 7.68 -11.44
CA ARG A 29 -9.89 8.14 -11.38
C ARG A 29 -10.04 9.49 -12.10
N PRO A 30 -11.17 9.74 -12.78
CA PRO A 30 -11.52 11.09 -13.25
C PRO A 30 -11.61 12.05 -12.06
N THR A 31 -11.25 13.31 -12.31
CA THR A 31 -11.53 14.43 -11.39
C THR A 31 -12.83 15.12 -11.82
N ASP A 32 -13.22 16.20 -11.11
CA ASP A 32 -14.33 17.06 -11.56
C ASP A 32 -14.00 17.85 -12.84
N SER A 33 -12.71 17.85 -13.24
CA SER A 33 -12.24 18.41 -14.52
C SER A 33 -12.14 17.32 -15.59
N ASP A 34 -12.61 17.64 -16.80
CA ASP A 34 -12.42 16.76 -17.96
C ASP A 34 -10.98 16.72 -18.49
N GLU A 35 -10.10 17.52 -17.92
CA GLU A 35 -8.70 17.65 -18.35
C GLU A 35 -7.72 16.89 -17.47
N THR A 36 -8.12 16.45 -16.26
CA THR A 36 -7.20 15.83 -15.30
C THR A 36 -7.65 14.44 -14.84
N TYR A 37 -6.69 13.68 -14.32
CA TYR A 37 -6.88 12.42 -13.64
C TYR A 37 -6.21 12.46 -12.27
N TYR A 38 -6.90 11.90 -11.27
CA TYR A 38 -6.35 11.60 -9.96
C TYR A 38 -5.70 10.20 -9.99
N TRP A 39 -4.42 10.16 -9.67
CA TRP A 39 -3.60 8.95 -9.66
C TRP A 39 -3.15 8.61 -8.25
N ARG A 40 -3.25 7.32 -7.89
CA ARG A 40 -2.59 6.73 -6.73
C ARG A 40 -1.52 5.76 -7.21
N ILE A 41 -0.26 6.05 -6.87
CA ILE A 41 0.91 5.30 -7.33
C ILE A 41 1.54 4.57 -6.16
N GLY A 42 1.52 3.24 -6.21
CA GLY A 42 2.10 2.38 -5.17
C GLY A 42 3.08 1.37 -5.77
N ASN A 43 3.96 0.86 -4.91
CA ASN A 43 5.03 -0.04 -5.33
C ASN A 43 5.02 -1.33 -4.50
N ALA A 44 5.26 -2.46 -5.16
CA ALA A 44 5.77 -3.67 -4.52
C ALA A 44 7.23 -3.82 -4.93
N LEU A 45 8.12 -3.76 -3.94
CA LEU A 45 9.56 -3.79 -4.11
C LEU A 45 10.04 -5.17 -3.67
N LEU A 46 10.77 -5.85 -4.53
CA LEU A 46 11.42 -7.10 -4.14
C LEU A 46 12.44 -6.82 -3.02
N PRO A 47 12.72 -7.78 -2.13
CA PRO A 47 12.02 -9.06 -2.02
C PRO A 47 10.66 -8.98 -1.31
N PHE A 48 10.45 -8.05 -0.37
CA PHE A 48 9.26 -8.04 0.49
C PHE A 48 8.83 -6.65 1.01
N TYR A 49 9.22 -5.57 0.33
CA TYR A 49 8.80 -4.22 0.73
C TYR A 49 7.62 -3.73 -0.09
N THR A 50 6.80 -2.86 0.49
CA THR A 50 5.72 -2.17 -0.20
C THR A 50 5.71 -0.70 0.15
N GLN A 51 5.31 0.13 -0.82
CA GLN A 51 5.07 1.56 -0.62
C GLN A 51 3.62 1.84 -0.98
N VAL A 52 2.81 2.07 0.05
CA VAL A 52 1.38 2.34 -0.12
C VAL A 52 1.18 3.74 -0.69
N PRO A 53 0.22 3.97 -1.59
CA PRO A 53 -0.07 5.29 -2.16
C PRO A 53 -0.88 6.15 -1.19
N SER A 54 -0.27 6.48 -0.05
CA SER A 54 -0.79 7.44 0.93
C SER A 54 -0.20 8.82 0.70
N GLY A 55 -0.93 9.86 1.09
CA GLY A 55 -0.44 11.24 1.01
C GLY A 55 -0.08 11.72 -0.40
N THR A 56 0.65 12.82 -0.47
CA THR A 56 1.08 13.46 -1.72
C THR A 56 2.33 12.78 -2.27
N LEU A 57 2.33 12.52 -3.58
CA LEU A 57 3.50 12.02 -4.31
C LEU A 57 4.69 12.98 -4.11
N ALA A 58 5.92 12.47 -4.16
CA ALA A 58 7.18 13.17 -3.87
C ALA A 58 7.53 13.36 -2.38
N VAL A 59 6.55 13.66 -1.52
CA VAL A 59 6.81 13.93 -0.10
C VAL A 59 6.47 12.77 0.84
N ASN A 60 5.60 11.84 0.43
CA ASN A 60 5.19 10.70 1.24
C ASN A 60 6.35 9.74 1.55
N ARG A 61 6.47 9.35 2.83
CA ARG A 61 7.57 8.50 3.36
C ARG A 61 7.01 7.39 4.26
N ILE A 62 6.19 6.53 3.66
CA ILE A 62 5.61 5.35 4.32
C ILE A 62 6.03 4.10 3.54
N VAL A 63 6.66 3.15 4.23
CA VAL A 63 7.12 1.88 3.69
C VAL A 63 6.69 0.77 4.64
N ARG A 64 6.26 -0.37 4.10
CA ARG A 64 6.05 -1.59 4.89
C ARG A 64 7.03 -2.67 4.45
N ALA A 65 7.56 -3.44 5.39
CA ALA A 65 8.29 -4.68 5.11
C ALA A 65 7.45 -5.86 5.61
N LEU A 66 7.16 -6.81 4.73
CA LEU A 66 6.42 -8.03 5.03
C LEU A 66 7.42 -9.18 5.19
N VAL A 67 8.10 -9.21 6.33
CA VAL A 67 9.24 -10.11 6.57
C VAL A 67 8.72 -11.52 6.86
N PRO A 68 8.99 -12.51 5.99
CA PRO A 68 8.64 -13.89 6.27
C PRO A 68 9.41 -14.37 7.50
N MET A 69 8.72 -14.95 8.48
CA MET A 69 9.35 -15.56 9.66
C MET A 69 9.47 -17.07 9.47
N ASP A 70 8.41 -17.69 8.96
CA ASP A 70 8.30 -19.09 8.57
C ASP A 70 7.20 -19.24 7.50
N ASP A 71 6.73 -20.46 7.24
CA ASP A 71 5.73 -20.76 6.21
C ASP A 71 4.33 -20.19 6.54
N GLU A 72 4.01 -19.92 7.80
CA GLU A 72 2.68 -19.51 8.28
C GLU A 72 2.67 -18.12 8.94
N HIS A 73 3.84 -17.51 9.17
CA HIS A 73 3.97 -16.24 9.89
C HIS A 73 4.75 -15.18 9.11
N THR A 74 4.20 -13.97 9.10
CA THR A 74 4.83 -12.77 8.53
C THR A 74 4.87 -11.65 9.57
N MET A 75 6.04 -11.07 9.79
CA MET A 75 6.20 -9.86 10.59
C MET A 75 6.06 -8.63 9.70
N VAL A 76 5.14 -7.73 10.06
CA VAL A 76 4.92 -6.49 9.30
C VAL A 76 5.56 -5.32 10.03
N PHE A 77 6.63 -4.78 9.45
CA PHE A 77 7.22 -3.51 9.89
C PHE A 77 6.60 -2.36 9.11
N THR A 78 5.92 -1.44 9.77
CA THR A 78 5.48 -0.17 9.15
C THR A 78 6.46 0.94 9.55
N MET A 79 7.20 1.45 8.58
CA MET A 79 8.19 2.52 8.75
C MET A 79 7.60 3.82 8.20
N ILE A 80 7.45 4.80 9.09
CA ILE A 80 6.88 6.11 8.78
C ILE A 80 7.91 7.17 9.15
N ALA A 81 8.16 8.10 8.24
CA ALA A 81 8.96 9.28 8.53
C ALA A 81 8.15 10.55 8.20
N PRO A 82 8.47 11.70 8.83
CA PRO A 82 7.85 12.96 8.48
C PRO A 82 7.98 13.23 6.97
N PRO A 83 6.96 13.81 6.32
CA PRO A 83 7.01 14.12 4.91
C PRO A 83 8.26 14.93 4.54
N ALA A 84 8.80 14.67 3.34
CA ALA A 84 10.00 15.38 2.89
C ALA A 84 9.77 16.89 2.79
N GLY A 85 10.82 17.67 3.02
CA GLY A 85 10.78 19.13 2.87
C GLY A 85 9.93 19.88 3.92
N GLY A 86 9.58 19.24 5.04
CA GLY A 86 8.76 19.86 6.08
C GLY A 86 7.30 20.07 5.66
N TYR A 87 6.83 19.34 4.64
CA TYR A 87 5.44 19.41 4.20
C TYR A 87 4.51 18.96 5.32
N GLU A 88 3.64 19.86 5.76
CA GLU A 88 2.57 19.53 6.71
C GLU A 88 1.34 19.06 5.94
N PRO A 89 0.98 17.76 6.03
CA PRO A 89 -0.20 17.26 5.37
C PRO A 89 -1.44 17.87 6.04
N LYS A 90 -2.44 18.23 5.22
CA LYS A 90 -3.73 18.63 5.77
C LYS A 90 -4.31 17.46 6.59
N PRO A 91 -4.79 17.71 7.81
CA PRO A 91 -5.43 16.69 8.63
C PRO A 91 -6.53 15.98 7.84
N SER A 92 -6.62 14.66 8.00
CA SER A 92 -7.77 13.89 7.52
C SER A 92 -9.01 14.34 8.29
N GLU A 93 -9.99 14.93 7.61
CA GLU A 93 -11.26 15.36 8.20
C GLU A 93 -12.22 14.18 8.47
N ILE A 94 -11.87 12.94 8.08
CA ILE A 94 -12.70 11.75 8.34
C ILE A 94 -12.30 11.11 9.68
N PRO A 95 -13.23 11.01 10.65
CA PRO A 95 -13.05 10.25 11.88
C PRO A 95 -12.72 8.78 11.59
N GLY A 96 -11.77 8.18 12.32
CA GLY A 96 -11.44 6.75 12.20
C GLY A 96 -10.43 6.38 11.10
N ARG A 97 -9.94 7.34 10.28
CA ARG A 97 -8.90 7.11 9.26
C ARG A 97 -7.46 7.33 9.75
N GLY A 98 -7.25 7.37 11.07
CA GLY A 98 -5.92 7.34 11.67
C GLY A 98 -5.46 5.91 11.92
N TYR A 99 -4.15 5.70 12.03
CA TYR A 99 -3.67 4.62 12.91
C TYR A 99 -4.13 5.03 14.32
N GLY A 100 -5.32 4.59 14.74
CA GLY A 100 -5.82 4.84 16.08
C GLY A 100 -4.90 4.21 17.13
N ASP A 101 -5.30 4.26 18.41
CA ASP A 101 -4.65 3.45 19.43
C ASP A 101 -4.92 1.97 19.13
N ILE A 102 -4.04 1.38 18.31
CA ILE A 102 -4.07 -0.03 17.96
C ILE A 102 -3.84 -0.82 19.26
N GLU A 103 -4.90 -1.43 19.77
CA GLU A 103 -4.82 -2.25 20.97
C GLU A 103 -4.04 -3.53 20.67
N ARG A 104 -2.96 -3.74 21.41
CA ARG A 104 -2.10 -4.91 21.32
C ARG A 104 -2.20 -5.74 22.59
N ARG A 105 -1.98 -7.04 22.45
CA ARG A 105 -1.76 -7.93 23.59
C ARG A 105 -0.43 -7.60 24.26
N PRO A 106 -0.27 -7.92 25.56
CA PRO A 106 1.03 -7.90 26.19
C PRO A 106 2.02 -8.75 25.40
N ASP A 107 3.21 -8.20 25.14
CA ASP A 107 4.26 -8.96 24.49
C ASP A 107 4.65 -10.17 25.33
N SER A 108 4.79 -11.31 24.68
CA SER A 108 5.39 -12.51 25.27
C SER A 108 6.87 -12.63 24.87
N THR A 109 7.55 -13.63 25.43
CA THR A 109 8.93 -13.98 25.08
C THR A 109 9.02 -15.00 23.94
N ASP A 110 7.89 -15.51 23.43
CA ASP A 110 7.91 -16.45 22.30
C ASP A 110 8.16 -15.71 20.97
N TRP A 111 8.39 -16.48 19.91
CA TRP A 111 8.73 -15.94 18.59
C TRP A 111 7.63 -15.08 17.96
N TYR A 112 6.37 -15.33 18.33
CA TYR A 112 5.19 -14.81 17.66
C TYR A 112 4.37 -13.84 18.50
N GLY A 113 4.51 -13.84 19.81
CA GLY A 113 3.66 -13.05 20.70
C GLY A 113 4.05 -11.58 20.86
N ARG A 114 4.95 -11.05 20.03
CA ARG A 114 5.30 -9.62 20.01
C ARG A 114 4.39 -8.84 19.07
N SER A 115 3.95 -7.65 19.50
CA SER A 115 3.16 -6.71 18.71
C SER A 115 1.84 -7.28 18.16
N ARG A 116 1.30 -8.33 18.78
CA ARG A 116 0.05 -8.97 18.37
C ARG A 116 -1.15 -8.08 18.68
N LEU A 117 -2.06 -7.95 17.73
CA LEU A 117 -3.30 -7.22 17.95
C LEU A 117 -4.16 -7.93 19.00
N ARG A 118 -4.95 -7.15 19.74
CA ARG A 118 -5.96 -7.69 20.63
C ARG A 118 -7.06 -8.42 19.84
N ALA A 119 -7.49 -7.81 18.74
CA ALA A 119 -8.43 -8.40 17.78
C ALA A 119 -7.74 -9.46 16.93
N ASP A 120 -8.21 -10.70 17.00
CA ASP A 120 -7.70 -11.82 16.20
C ASP A 120 -8.78 -12.88 15.96
N ALA A 121 -8.43 -13.94 15.23
CA ALA A 121 -9.35 -15.03 14.93
C ALA A 121 -9.99 -15.69 16.18
N SER A 122 -9.30 -15.69 17.33
CA SER A 122 -9.80 -16.35 18.55
C SER A 122 -10.98 -15.62 19.20
N ASN A 123 -11.17 -14.34 18.88
CA ASN A 123 -12.23 -13.49 19.43
C ASN A 123 -13.09 -12.84 18.34
N ASP A 124 -13.19 -13.47 17.17
CA ASP A 124 -13.95 -12.97 16.01
C ASP A 124 -13.53 -11.52 15.66
N TYR A 125 -12.24 -11.19 15.83
CA TYR A 125 -11.66 -9.87 15.63
C TYR A 125 -12.38 -8.72 16.36
N LEU A 126 -13.02 -9.04 17.49
CA LEU A 126 -13.86 -8.12 18.27
C LEU A 126 -15.06 -7.56 17.48
N LEU A 127 -15.61 -8.34 16.56
CA LEU A 127 -16.75 -7.94 15.73
C LEU A 127 -17.97 -7.49 16.54
N ASP A 128 -18.37 -6.22 16.38
CA ASP A 128 -19.59 -5.65 16.95
C ASP A 128 -20.73 -5.65 15.92
N ARG A 129 -21.56 -6.71 15.98
CA ARG A 129 -22.76 -6.84 15.14
C ARG A 129 -23.87 -5.85 15.51
N ASP A 130 -23.89 -5.31 16.72
CA ASP A 130 -24.87 -4.31 17.12
C ASP A 130 -24.50 -2.94 16.54
N ALA A 131 -23.21 -2.56 16.49
CA ALA A 131 -22.73 -1.36 15.82
C ALA A 131 -23.05 -1.37 14.31
N ILE A 132 -22.90 -2.52 13.65
CA ILE A 132 -23.35 -2.69 12.25
C ILE A 132 -24.85 -2.43 12.13
N ARG A 133 -25.67 -3.03 13.01
CA ARG A 133 -27.14 -2.85 13.00
C ARG A 133 -27.57 -1.41 13.27
N ARG A 134 -26.83 -0.66 14.08
CA ARG A 134 -27.04 0.77 14.34
C ARG A 134 -26.49 1.67 13.22
N GLY A 135 -25.73 1.12 12.27
CA GLY A 135 -25.13 1.89 11.18
C GLY A 135 -23.92 2.73 11.61
N GLU A 136 -23.31 2.41 12.75
CA GLU A 136 -22.16 3.15 13.29
C GLU A 136 -20.85 2.76 12.59
N THR A 137 -20.74 1.50 12.17
CA THR A 137 -19.60 0.97 11.44
C THR A 137 -20.08 0.08 10.30
N TYR A 138 -19.30 0.02 9.21
CA TYR A 138 -19.65 -0.82 8.07
C TYR A 138 -19.31 -2.30 8.34
N ALA A 139 -18.11 -2.56 8.86
CA ALA A 139 -17.59 -3.91 9.06
C ALA A 139 -17.78 -4.44 10.50
N GLY A 140 -18.13 -3.60 11.47
CA GLY A 140 -18.19 -3.99 12.88
C GLY A 140 -16.82 -4.23 13.52
N LEU A 141 -15.72 -4.01 12.79
CA LEU A 141 -14.36 -4.20 13.28
C LEU A 141 -13.83 -2.91 13.92
N PRO A 142 -12.93 -3.01 14.90
CA PRO A 142 -12.54 -1.87 15.75
C PRO A 142 -11.72 -0.81 15.01
N ASP A 143 -10.90 -1.21 14.03
CA ASP A 143 -10.06 -0.31 13.26
C ASP A 143 -9.66 -0.89 11.90
N LEU A 144 -9.07 -0.06 11.05
CA LEU A 144 -8.65 -0.43 9.69
C LEU A 144 -7.58 -1.54 9.67
N ILE A 145 -6.73 -1.62 10.68
CA ILE A 145 -5.70 -2.67 10.75
C ILE A 145 -6.35 -4.00 11.12
N ALA A 146 -7.34 -4.00 12.00
CA ALA A 146 -8.14 -5.19 12.29
C ALA A 146 -8.94 -5.66 11.06
N GLU A 147 -9.46 -4.74 10.23
CA GLU A 147 -10.08 -5.09 8.94
C GLU A 147 -9.09 -5.78 7.99
N ASP A 148 -7.91 -5.18 7.77
CA ASP A 148 -6.85 -5.75 6.93
C ASP A 148 -6.41 -7.13 7.46
N GLN A 149 -6.24 -7.27 8.79
CA GLN A 149 -5.83 -8.53 9.42
C GLN A 149 -6.90 -9.61 9.28
N ALA A 150 -8.17 -9.29 9.56
CA ALA A 150 -9.27 -10.25 9.48
C ALA A 150 -9.41 -10.83 8.07
N VAL A 151 -9.35 -9.99 7.04
CA VAL A 151 -9.41 -10.43 5.64
C VAL A 151 -8.18 -11.29 5.30
N THR A 152 -6.98 -10.87 5.70
CA THR A 152 -5.75 -11.61 5.41
C THR A 152 -5.73 -12.99 6.07
N GLU A 153 -6.02 -13.06 7.37
CA GLU A 153 -6.01 -14.32 8.14
C GLU A 153 -7.16 -15.26 7.72
N SER A 154 -8.30 -14.72 7.26
CA SER A 154 -9.41 -15.54 6.76
C SER A 154 -9.08 -16.37 5.52
N MET A 155 -8.02 -16.00 4.79
CA MET A 155 -7.53 -16.77 3.63
C MET A 155 -6.74 -18.02 4.03
N GLY A 156 -6.57 -18.26 5.33
CA GLY A 156 -5.76 -19.33 5.90
C GLY A 156 -4.26 -19.02 5.90
N PRO A 157 -3.47 -19.77 6.69
CA PRO A 157 -2.01 -19.56 6.79
C PRO A 157 -1.31 -19.76 5.44
N ILE A 158 -1.78 -20.73 4.65
CA ILE A 158 -1.36 -20.98 3.26
C ILE A 158 -2.62 -21.11 2.41
N SER A 159 -2.86 -20.14 1.53
CA SER A 159 -4.04 -20.15 0.66
C SER A 159 -3.89 -21.16 -0.48
N ASP A 160 -4.86 -22.07 -0.65
CA ASP A 160 -5.00 -22.87 -1.87
C ASP A 160 -5.45 -21.98 -3.03
N ARG A 161 -4.62 -21.92 -4.07
CA ARG A 161 -4.85 -21.11 -5.27
C ARG A 161 -5.26 -21.92 -6.50
N SER A 162 -5.50 -23.22 -6.35
CA SER A 162 -5.90 -24.09 -7.46
C SER A 162 -7.26 -23.69 -8.08
N GLN A 163 -8.13 -23.05 -7.30
CA GLN A 163 -9.46 -22.57 -7.69
C GLN A 163 -9.58 -21.03 -7.71
N GLU A 164 -8.47 -20.30 -7.64
CA GLU A 164 -8.49 -18.83 -7.60
C GLU A 164 -8.91 -18.25 -8.97
N HIS A 165 -9.95 -17.40 -8.99
CA HIS A 165 -10.46 -16.75 -10.19
C HIS A 165 -10.22 -15.23 -10.10
N LEU A 166 -9.07 -14.78 -10.62
CA LEU A 166 -8.66 -13.37 -10.56
C LEU A 166 -9.39 -12.52 -11.60
N GLY A 167 -9.85 -11.34 -11.19
CA GLY A 167 -10.50 -10.35 -12.03
C GLY A 167 -9.55 -9.31 -12.62
N THR A 168 -10.11 -8.35 -13.35
CA THR A 168 -9.33 -7.27 -13.99
C THR A 168 -8.67 -6.34 -12.97
N SER A 169 -9.26 -6.17 -11.79
CA SER A 169 -8.69 -5.40 -10.68
C SER A 169 -7.43 -6.04 -10.09
N ASP A 170 -7.26 -7.35 -10.27
CA ASP A 170 -6.16 -8.12 -9.66
C ASP A 170 -4.89 -8.12 -10.50
N VAL A 171 -4.82 -7.28 -11.54
CA VAL A 171 -3.67 -7.16 -12.44
C VAL A 171 -2.35 -6.96 -11.70
N MET A 172 -2.36 -6.20 -10.59
CA MET A 172 -1.16 -6.00 -9.75
C MET A 172 -0.75 -7.27 -9.03
N ILE A 173 -1.71 -8.03 -8.49
CA ILE A 173 -1.46 -9.32 -7.84
C ILE A 173 -0.84 -10.29 -8.84
N ILE A 174 -1.43 -10.42 -10.03
CA ILE A 174 -0.95 -11.29 -11.11
C ILE A 174 0.50 -10.94 -11.47
N ARG A 175 0.77 -9.68 -11.79
CA ARG A 175 2.10 -9.22 -12.23
C ARG A 175 3.15 -9.38 -11.13
N THR A 176 2.83 -9.00 -9.90
CA THR A 176 3.77 -9.11 -8.76
C THR A 176 4.13 -10.58 -8.51
N ARG A 177 3.14 -11.49 -8.51
CA ARG A 177 3.39 -12.92 -8.31
C ARG A 177 4.23 -13.53 -9.43
N GLN A 178 3.95 -13.19 -10.69
CA GLN A 178 4.77 -13.62 -11.83
C GLN A 178 6.23 -13.15 -11.66
N ARG A 179 6.43 -11.91 -11.20
CA ARG A 179 7.76 -11.36 -10.98
C ARG A 179 8.50 -12.03 -9.82
N LEU A 180 7.83 -12.30 -8.71
CA LEU A 180 8.38 -13.08 -7.59
C LEU A 180 8.80 -14.49 -8.04
N LEU A 181 7.92 -15.21 -8.75
CA LEU A 181 8.24 -16.55 -9.25
C LEU A 181 9.44 -16.55 -10.22
N LYS A 182 9.55 -15.52 -11.06
CA LYS A 182 10.71 -15.34 -11.95
C LYS A 182 11.99 -15.12 -11.13
N ALA A 183 11.94 -14.26 -10.11
CA ALA A 183 13.07 -13.98 -9.24
C ALA A 183 13.53 -15.23 -8.46
N VAL A 184 12.59 -16.00 -7.90
CA VAL A 184 12.90 -17.26 -7.18
C VAL A 184 13.54 -18.28 -8.10
N ARG A 185 13.01 -18.46 -9.33
CA ARG A 185 13.61 -19.38 -10.32
C ARG A 185 14.99 -18.92 -10.76
N ALA A 186 15.19 -17.61 -10.98
CA ALA A 186 16.48 -17.05 -11.35
C ALA A 186 17.54 -17.28 -10.26
N LEU A 187 17.17 -17.06 -9.00
CA LEU A 187 18.04 -17.34 -7.85
C LEU A 187 18.37 -18.83 -7.76
N ARG A 188 17.37 -19.71 -7.82
CA ARG A 188 17.55 -21.17 -7.72
C ARG A 188 18.41 -21.74 -8.85
N ASP A 189 18.11 -21.35 -10.09
CA ASP A 189 18.67 -22.01 -11.29
C ASP A 189 20.01 -21.38 -11.72
N ARG A 190 20.21 -20.08 -11.43
CA ARG A 190 21.37 -19.30 -11.92
C ARG A 190 22.13 -18.54 -10.84
N GLY A 191 21.67 -18.55 -9.58
CA GLY A 191 22.27 -17.76 -8.51
C GLY A 191 22.04 -16.26 -8.65
N GLU A 192 21.10 -15.83 -9.50
CA GLU A 192 20.80 -14.41 -9.71
C GLU A 192 19.98 -13.85 -8.54
N VAL A 193 20.59 -12.95 -7.77
CA VAL A 193 19.95 -12.30 -6.62
C VAL A 193 18.88 -11.30 -7.10
N PRO A 194 17.70 -11.24 -6.45
CA PRO A 194 16.66 -10.28 -6.80
C PRO A 194 17.13 -8.82 -6.71
N PRO A 195 16.56 -7.91 -7.54
CA PRO A 195 16.85 -6.48 -7.45
C PRO A 195 16.66 -5.94 -6.04
N GLY A 196 17.55 -5.03 -5.62
CA GLY A 196 17.46 -4.34 -4.34
C GLY A 196 18.15 -5.03 -3.16
N VAL A 197 18.60 -6.28 -3.30
CA VAL A 197 19.39 -6.96 -2.27
C VAL A 197 20.82 -6.42 -2.25
N ASP A 198 21.52 -6.52 -3.37
CA ASP A 198 22.92 -6.06 -3.48
C ASP A 198 23.02 -4.57 -3.86
N ASP A 199 22.00 -4.03 -4.53
CA ASP A 199 21.91 -2.61 -4.88
C ASP A 199 20.61 -1.99 -4.32
N PRO A 200 20.63 -1.47 -3.08
CA PRO A 200 19.46 -0.85 -2.48
C PRO A 200 19.08 0.50 -3.12
N THR A 201 19.88 1.02 -4.07
CA THR A 201 19.58 2.31 -4.71
C THR A 201 18.35 2.24 -5.61
N VAL A 202 17.97 1.05 -6.08
CA VAL A 202 16.72 0.83 -6.84
C VAL A 202 15.47 1.19 -6.03
N TYR A 203 15.55 1.17 -4.69
CA TYR A 203 14.46 1.57 -3.80
C TYR A 203 14.32 3.08 -3.61
N ARG A 204 15.12 3.90 -4.31
CA ARG A 204 15.06 5.37 -4.24
C ARG A 204 13.83 5.93 -4.96
N GLN A 205 12.66 5.44 -4.56
CA GLN A 205 11.35 5.69 -5.15
C GLN A 205 10.38 6.19 -4.07
N ARG A 206 9.34 6.88 -4.52
CA ARG A 206 8.23 7.38 -3.72
C ARG A 206 6.92 6.81 -4.26
N SER A 207 6.01 6.53 -3.35
CA SER A 207 4.59 6.29 -3.61
C SER A 207 3.79 7.52 -3.18
N GLY A 208 2.55 7.63 -3.62
CA GLY A 208 1.65 8.67 -3.18
C GLY A 208 0.57 8.95 -4.20
N ALA A 209 -0.10 10.08 -4.03
CA ALA A 209 -1.13 10.54 -4.93
C ALA A 209 -0.75 11.84 -5.65
N VAL A 210 -1.23 11.99 -6.88
CA VAL A 210 -0.92 13.11 -7.77
C VAL A 210 -2.10 13.36 -8.70
N ILE A 211 -2.35 14.60 -9.08
CA ILE A 211 -3.26 14.95 -10.17
C ILE A 211 -2.44 15.30 -11.40
N LEU A 212 -2.79 14.71 -12.55
CA LEU A 212 -2.07 14.88 -13.81
C LEU A 212 -3.05 15.21 -14.93
N PRO A 213 -2.66 16.02 -15.93
CA PRO A 213 -3.43 16.15 -17.17
C PRO A 213 -3.64 14.78 -17.84
N ARG A 214 -4.80 14.57 -18.48
CA ARG A 214 -5.14 13.29 -19.13
C ARG A 214 -4.17 12.90 -20.25
N SER A 215 -3.48 13.87 -20.84
CA SER A 215 -2.47 13.69 -21.89
C SER A 215 -1.11 13.22 -21.38
N VAL A 216 -0.87 13.28 -20.06
CA VAL A 216 0.42 12.94 -19.45
C VAL A 216 0.42 11.47 -19.06
N ASP A 217 1.44 10.74 -19.49
CA ASP A 217 1.67 9.37 -19.00
C ASP A 217 1.99 9.40 -17.50
N TRP A 218 1.28 8.59 -16.74
CA TRP A 218 1.35 8.60 -15.29
C TRP A 218 2.70 8.13 -14.75
N PHE A 219 3.39 7.22 -15.44
CA PHE A 219 4.63 6.64 -14.95
C PHE A 219 5.83 7.50 -15.36
N GLU A 220 5.93 7.86 -16.64
CA GLU A 220 7.02 8.71 -17.14
C GLU A 220 6.85 10.16 -16.66
N GLY A 221 5.64 10.71 -16.72
CA GLY A 221 5.35 12.08 -16.27
C GLY A 221 5.60 12.31 -14.78
N THR A 222 5.61 11.26 -13.97
CA THR A 222 5.90 11.34 -12.52
C THR A 222 7.31 10.89 -12.16
N ARG A 223 8.17 10.57 -13.14
CA ARG A 223 9.51 10.01 -12.88
C ARG A 223 10.33 10.86 -11.91
N GLU A 224 10.34 12.18 -12.10
CA GLU A 224 11.07 13.09 -11.21
C GLU A 224 10.43 13.14 -9.82
N LEU A 225 9.10 13.27 -9.72
CA LEU A 225 8.36 13.26 -8.44
C LEU A 225 8.55 11.97 -7.65
N ARG A 226 8.83 10.85 -8.32
CA ARG A 226 9.05 9.57 -7.67
C ARG A 226 10.45 9.43 -7.10
N LYS A 227 11.43 10.26 -7.46
CA LYS A 227 12.81 10.11 -6.96
C LYS A 227 12.89 10.41 -5.47
N ALA A 228 13.40 9.45 -4.69
CA ALA A 228 13.75 9.68 -3.30
C ALA A 228 15.07 10.47 -3.18
N PHE A 229 15.30 11.05 -2.00
CA PHE A 229 16.51 11.85 -1.69
C PHE A 229 16.70 13.10 -2.57
N VAL A 230 15.61 13.57 -3.20
CA VAL A 230 15.53 14.84 -3.90
C VAL A 230 14.56 15.75 -3.15
N THR A 231 14.91 17.02 -3.02
CA THR A 231 14.00 18.04 -2.49
C THR A 231 13.16 18.58 -3.63
N HIS A 232 11.84 18.41 -3.55
CA HIS A 232 10.92 18.99 -4.51
C HIS A 232 10.50 20.40 -4.03
N PRO A 233 10.48 21.40 -4.91
CA PRO A 233 9.96 22.72 -4.56
C PRO A 233 8.53 22.65 -4.06
N ALA A 234 8.19 23.48 -3.07
CA ALA A 234 6.83 23.51 -2.49
C ALA A 234 5.75 23.82 -3.54
N ALA A 235 6.08 24.62 -4.56
CA ALA A 235 5.20 24.91 -5.69
C ALA A 235 4.86 23.63 -6.47
N THR A 236 5.88 22.83 -6.83
CA THR A 236 5.71 21.55 -7.52
C THR A 236 4.85 20.56 -6.71
N VAL A 237 5.08 20.47 -5.40
CA VAL A 237 4.25 19.61 -4.52
C VAL A 237 2.82 20.15 -4.44
N SER A 238 2.62 21.46 -4.39
CA SER A 238 1.28 22.06 -4.30
C SER A 238 0.48 21.91 -5.61
N GLU A 239 1.13 22.05 -6.77
CA GLU A 239 0.53 21.83 -8.09
C GLU A 239 0.01 20.40 -8.24
N THR A 240 0.70 19.40 -7.67
CA THR A 240 0.23 18.00 -7.68
C THR A 240 -1.02 17.74 -6.85
N VAL A 241 -1.40 18.68 -5.98
CA VAL A 241 -2.56 18.61 -5.07
C VAL A 241 -3.71 19.49 -5.55
N ALA A 242 -3.44 20.53 -6.33
CA ALA A 242 -4.37 21.60 -6.67
C ALA A 242 -5.21 21.39 -7.96
N GLY A 243 -5.04 20.26 -8.64
CA GLY A 243 -5.78 19.94 -9.88
C GLY A 243 -7.17 19.35 -9.67
#